data_AF-A0A519RUL0-F1
#
_entry.id   AF-A0A519RUL0-F1
#
_cell.length_a   1.000
_cell.length_b   1.000
_cell.length_c   1.000
_cell.angle_alpha   90.00
_cell.angle_beta   90.00
_cell.angle_gamma   90.00
#
_symmetry.space_group_name_H-M   'P 1'
#
loop_
_entity.id
_entity.type
_entity.pdbx_description
1 polymer ?
#
loop_
_entity_poly.entity_id
_entity_poly.type
_entity_poly.pdbx_seq_one_letter_code
_entity_poly.pdbx_strand_id
1 'polypeptide(L)'
;MADNNFFDRDLSWLSFNERVLAEAANTEVPLLERIKFLSIYSSNLDEFYRVRMPVLLALEKLSKKEKNHISIPDNLLTVANETIHIQQQNYGEIL
;
A
#
# COMPACT_ATOMS: atom_id res chain seq x y z
N MET A 1 -25.82 17.56 -2.18
CA MET A 1 -24.47 17.78 -2.74
C MET A 1 -23.83 16.40 -2.81
N ALA A 2 -23.30 15.97 -3.95
CA ALA A 2 -22.65 14.67 -4.01
C ALA A 2 -21.38 14.75 -3.16
N ASP A 3 -21.35 14.03 -2.04
CA ASP A 3 -20.15 13.87 -1.24
C ASP A 3 -19.10 13.18 -2.11
N ASN A 4 -18.16 13.98 -2.63
CA ASN A 4 -17.05 13.51 -3.47
C ASN A 4 -16.01 12.83 -2.57
N ASN A 5 -16.39 11.69 -1.99
CA ASN A 5 -15.54 10.93 -1.08
C ASN A 5 -14.64 10.00 -1.90
N PHE A 6 -13.67 10.59 -2.61
CA PHE A 6 -12.68 9.83 -3.35
C PHE A 6 -11.67 9.20 -2.38
N PHE A 7 -11.33 7.93 -2.62
CA PHE A 7 -10.24 7.27 -1.91
C PHE A 7 -8.88 7.75 -2.42
N ASP A 8 -7.90 7.78 -1.52
CA ASP A 8 -6.53 8.05 -1.91
C ASP A 8 -6.01 6.95 -2.86
N ARG A 9 -5.32 7.37 -3.93
CA ARG A 9 -4.85 6.46 -4.99
C ARG A 9 -3.81 5.47 -4.47
N ASP A 10 -2.89 5.91 -3.63
CA ASP A 10 -1.76 5.10 -3.16
C ASP A 10 -2.22 4.12 -2.08
N LEU A 11 -3.12 4.55 -1.19
CA LEU A 11 -3.79 3.62 -0.26
C LEU A 11 -4.64 2.58 -1.00
N SER A 12 -5.39 3.00 -2.02
CA SER A 12 -6.18 2.07 -2.86
C SER A 12 -5.28 1.05 -3.57
N TRP A 13 -4.07 1.45 -3.96
CA TRP A 13 -3.10 0.54 -4.54
C TRP A 13 -2.59 -0.49 -3.50
N LEU A 14 -2.31 -0.06 -2.26
CA LEU A 14 -1.92 -0.97 -1.19
C LEU A 14 -3.04 -1.96 -0.83
N SER A 15 -4.31 -1.54 -0.84
CA SER A 15 -5.46 -2.44 -0.67
C SER A 15 -5.64 -3.42 -1.84
N PHE A 16 -5.23 -3.03 -3.06
CA PHE A 16 -5.14 -3.99 -4.15
C PHE A 16 -4.06 -5.03 -3.88
N ASN A 17 -2.87 -4.62 -3.44
CA ASN A 17 -1.79 -5.55 -3.16
C ASN A 17 -2.10 -6.48 -1.98
N GLU A 18 -2.87 -6.01 -0.99
CA GLU A 18 -3.40 -6.84 0.10
C GLU A 18 -4.25 -8.00 -0.42
N ARG A 19 -5.09 -7.77 -1.44
CA ARG A 19 -5.91 -8.83 -2.04
C ARG A 19 -5.05 -9.88 -2.76
N VAL A 20 -3.92 -9.47 -3.35
CA VAL A 20 -2.94 -10.43 -3.90
C VAL A 20 -2.36 -11.30 -2.79
N LEU A 21 -2.04 -10.71 -1.64
CA LEU A 21 -1.56 -11.45 -0.47
C LEU A 21 -2.62 -12.39 0.10
N ALA A 22 -3.89 -12.00 0.08
CA ALA A 22 -5.01 -12.85 0.51
C ALA A 22 -5.13 -14.13 -0.34
N GLU A 23 -4.89 -14.06 -1.65
CA GLU A 23 -4.86 -15.26 -2.52
C GLU A 23 -3.68 -16.18 -2.17
N ALA A 24 -2.55 -15.62 -1.70
CA ALA A 24 -1.44 -16.43 -1.20
C ALA A 24 -1.77 -17.15 0.13
N ALA A 25 -2.61 -16.54 0.97
CA ALA A 25 -3.05 -17.12 2.25
C ALA A 25 -4.17 -18.17 2.09
N ASN A 26 -4.93 -18.12 1.01
CA ASN A 26 -6.10 -18.97 0.80
C ASN A 26 -5.72 -20.45 0.61
N THR A 27 -6.20 -21.33 1.49
CA THR A 27 -5.91 -22.78 1.45
C THR A 27 -6.59 -23.52 0.30
N GLU A 28 -7.63 -22.93 -0.29
CA GLU A 28 -8.31 -23.49 -1.48
C GLU A 28 -7.50 -23.26 -2.76
N VAL A 29 -6.52 -22.34 -2.74
CA VAL A 29 -5.60 -22.09 -3.86
C VAL A 29 -4.49 -23.14 -3.82
N PRO A 30 -4.15 -23.82 -4.94
CA PRO A 30 -3.08 -24.80 -4.96
C PRO A 30 -1.75 -24.22 -4.46
N LEU A 31 -0.98 -25.01 -3.70
CA LEU A 31 0.25 -24.56 -3.03
C LEU A 31 1.21 -23.79 -3.95
N LEU A 32 1.43 -24.29 -5.17
CA LEU A 32 2.32 -23.63 -6.13
C LEU A 32 1.79 -22.26 -6.58
N GLU A 33 0.47 -22.12 -6.75
CA GLU A 33 -0.15 -20.84 -7.12
C GLU A 33 -0.05 -19.84 -5.96
N ARG A 34 -0.18 -20.30 -4.71
CA ARG A 34 0.06 -19.46 -3.52
C ARG A 34 1.48 -18.89 -3.48
N ILE A 35 2.49 -19.73 -3.78
CA ILE A 35 3.89 -19.28 -3.89
C ILE A 35 4.04 -18.23 -5.01
N LYS A 36 3.35 -18.40 -6.15
CA LYS A 36 3.35 -17.39 -7.22
C LYS A 36 2.70 -16.09 -6.75
N PHE A 37 1.60 -16.13 -6.00
CA PHE A 37 0.99 -14.93 -5.43
C PHE A 37 1.92 -14.20 -4.46
N LEU A 38 2.70 -14.91 -3.63
CA LEU A 38 3.75 -14.29 -2.81
C LEU A 38 4.81 -13.56 -3.66
N SER A 39 5.24 -14.19 -4.77
CA SER A 39 6.18 -13.56 -5.71
C SER A 39 5.58 -12.32 -6.38
N ILE A 40 4.31 -12.37 -6.79
CA ILE A 40 3.59 -11.23 -7.40
C ILE A 40 3.44 -10.09 -6.38
N TYR A 41 3.02 -10.39 -5.15
CA TYR A 41 2.91 -9.40 -4.08
C TYR A 41 4.25 -8.69 -3.84
N SER A 42 5.35 -9.45 -3.78
CA SER A 42 6.70 -8.90 -3.56
C SER A 42 7.12 -7.99 -4.71
N SER A 43 6.94 -8.44 -5.96
CA SER A 43 7.26 -7.64 -7.15
C SER A 43 6.43 -6.35 -7.22
N ASN A 44 5.17 -6.42 -6.83
CA ASN A 44 4.30 -5.25 -6.77
C ASN A 44 4.80 -4.27 -5.70
N LEU A 45 5.09 -4.76 -4.49
CA LEU A 45 5.57 -3.91 -3.38
C LEU A 45 6.88 -3.19 -3.74
N ASP A 46 7.80 -3.87 -4.42
CA ASP A 46 9.02 -3.26 -4.95
C ASP A 46 8.72 -2.11 -5.92
N GLU A 47 7.75 -2.28 -6.83
CA GLU A 47 7.31 -1.23 -7.75
C GLU A 47 6.66 -0.05 -7.01
N PHE A 48 5.89 -0.33 -5.95
CA PHE A 48 5.34 0.72 -5.08
C PHE A 48 6.45 1.56 -4.45
N TYR A 49 7.49 0.92 -3.91
CA TYR A 49 8.64 1.63 -3.35
C TYR A 49 9.43 2.42 -4.39
N ARG A 50 9.52 1.91 -5.62
CA ARG A 50 10.23 2.59 -6.71
C ARG A 50 9.48 3.80 -7.24
N VAL A 51 8.16 3.72 -7.37
CA VAL A 51 7.36 4.71 -8.11
C VAL A 51 6.52 5.60 -7.21
N ARG A 52 5.89 5.05 -6.16
CA ARG A 52 4.87 5.75 -5.36
C ARG A 52 5.42 6.29 -4.04
N MET A 53 6.25 5.52 -3.34
CA MET A 53 6.85 5.98 -2.08
C MET A 53 7.60 7.32 -2.18
N PRO A 54 8.37 7.63 -3.25
CA PRO A 54 9.01 8.93 -3.40
C PRO A 54 8.02 10.10 -3.45
N VAL A 55 6.83 9.88 -4.02
CA VAL A 55 5.75 10.89 -4.09
C VAL A 55 5.20 11.15 -2.69
N LEU A 56 4.90 10.10 -1.92
CA LEU A 56 4.40 10.23 -0.55
C LEU A 56 5.40 10.98 0.36
N LEU A 57 6.69 10.64 0.25
CA LEU A 57 7.76 11.34 0.98
C LEU A 57 7.90 12.82 0.57
N ALA A 58 7.72 13.13 -0.71
CA ALA A 58 7.74 14.51 -1.18
C ALA A 58 6.54 15.31 -0.64
N LEU A 59 5.33 14.72 -0.65
CA LEU A 59 4.12 15.33 -0.12
C LEU A 59 4.22 15.62 1.39
N GLU A 60 4.74 14.68 2.17
CA GLU A 60 4.97 14.86 3.62
C GLU A 60 5.96 16.00 3.91
N LYS A 61 7.05 16.09 3.15
CA LYS A 61 8.02 17.20 3.28
C LYS A 61 7.40 18.56 2.94
N LEU A 62 6.46 18.59 1.99
CA LEU A 62 5.78 19.81 1.58
C LEU A 62 4.69 20.23 2.57
N SER A 63 4.00 19.28 3.23
CA SER A 63 2.99 19.59 4.25
C SER A 63 3.61 20.19 5.51
N LYS A 64 4.80 19.71 5.91
CA LYS A 64 5.56 20.23 7.07
C LYS A 64 6.12 21.65 6.88
N LYS A 65 6.06 22.24 5.68
CA LYS A 65 6.58 23.58 5.39
C LYS A 65 5.46 24.61 5.56
N GLU A 66 5.55 25.45 6.61
CA GLU A 66 4.55 26.41 7.14
C GLU A 66 3.95 27.49 6.18
N LYS A 67 4.01 27.36 4.86
CA LYS A 67 3.54 28.42 3.92
C LYS A 67 2.73 27.95 2.71
N ASN A 68 2.09 26.79 2.76
CA ASN A 68 1.26 26.33 1.64
C ASN A 68 -0.21 26.28 2.03
N HIS A 69 -1.06 27.02 1.30
CA HIS A 69 -2.54 26.93 1.35
C HIS A 69 -3.10 25.59 0.84
N ILE A 70 -2.25 24.57 0.70
CA ILE A 70 -2.62 23.26 0.19
C ILE A 70 -2.86 22.37 1.41
N SER A 71 -4.11 21.98 1.63
CA SER A 71 -4.46 20.94 2.61
C SER A 71 -4.01 19.59 2.04
N ILE A 72 -2.79 19.19 2.41
CA ILE A 72 -2.29 17.84 2.16
C ILE A 72 -2.73 16.98 3.35
N PRO A 73 -3.30 15.78 3.16
CA PRO A 73 -3.62 14.89 4.26
C PRO A 73 -2.35 14.53 5.05
N ASP A 74 -2.25 15.02 6.28
CA ASP A 74 -1.03 14.95 7.09
C ASP A 74 -0.63 13.53 7.52
N ASN A 75 -1.47 12.52 7.31
CA ASN A 75 -1.26 11.15 7.77
C ASN A 75 -1.02 10.12 6.65
N LEU A 76 -1.00 10.51 5.38
CA LEU A 76 -0.99 9.55 4.27
C LEU A 76 0.24 8.63 4.27
N LEU A 77 1.43 9.20 4.46
CA LEU A 77 2.67 8.43 4.54
C LEU A 77 2.68 7.47 5.74
N THR A 78 2.18 7.93 6.89
CA THR A 78 2.09 7.11 8.11
C THR A 78 1.18 5.92 7.87
N VAL A 79 -0.04 6.15 7.35
CA VAL A 79 -1.00 5.09 7.05
C VAL A 79 -0.44 4.11 6.02
N ALA A 80 0.25 4.60 4.99
CA ALA A 80 0.89 3.74 4.00
C ALA A 80 1.97 2.82 4.63
N ASN A 81 2.84 3.38 5.47
CA ASN A 81 3.88 2.60 6.15
C ASN A 81 3.30 1.57 7.12
N GLU A 82 2.28 1.94 7.89
CA GLU A 82 1.58 1.02 8.80
C GLU A 82 0.92 -0.12 8.02
N THR A 83 0.25 0.20 6.91
CA THR A 83 -0.38 -0.79 6.04
C THR A 83 0.65 -1.76 5.45
N ILE A 84 1.77 -1.25 4.93
CA ILE A 84 2.85 -2.09 4.41
C ILE A 84 3.45 -2.98 5.50
N HIS A 85 3.65 -2.43 6.71
CA HIS A 85 4.19 -3.20 7.82
C HIS A 85 3.29 -4.40 8.17
N ILE A 86 1.98 -4.17 8.28
CA ILE A 86 0.99 -5.22 8.54
C ILE A 86 1.02 -6.27 7.43
N GLN A 87 0.99 -5.86 6.15
CA GLN A 87 1.05 -6.79 5.03
C GLN A 87 2.34 -7.62 5.03
N GLN A 88 3.49 -7.03 5.39
CA GLN A 88 4.76 -7.76 5.50
C GLN A 88 4.80 -8.76 6.67
N GLN A 89 4.14 -8.46 7.79
CA GLN A 89 3.98 -9.45 8.87
C GLN A 89 3.12 -10.63 8.39
N ASN A 90 1.96 -10.34 7.79
CA ASN A 90 1.09 -11.37 7.24
C ASN A 90 1.80 -12.22 6.17
N TYR A 91 2.62 -11.59 5.33
CA TYR A 91 3.45 -12.30 4.34
C TYR A 91 4.37 -13.33 5.00
N GLY A 92 5.02 -12.97 6.11
CA GLY A 92 5.93 -13.85 6.84
C GLY A 92 5.25 -15.02 7.55
N GLU A 93 3.94 -14.92 7.79
CA GLU A 93 3.10 -15.98 8.38
C GLU A 93 2.48 -16.90 7.32
N ILE A 94 2.57 -16.55 6.03
CA ILE A 94 2.04 -17.39 4.95
C ILE A 94 3.07 -18.47 4.60
N LEU A 95 2.70 -19.72 4.89
CA LEU A 95 3.46 -20.98 4.76
C LEU A 95 4.40 -21.26 5.94
#